data_AF-A0A3D2FP96-F1
#
_entry.id   AF-A0A3D2FP96-F1
#
_cell.length_a   1.000
_cell.length_b   1.000
_cell.length_c   1.000
_cell.angle_alpha   90.00
_cell.angle_beta   90.00
_cell.angle_gamma   90.00
#
_symmetry.space_group_name_H-M   'P 1'
#
loop_
_entity.id
_entity.type
_entity.pdbx_description
1 polymer ?
#
loop_
_entity_poly.entity_id
_entity_poly.type
_entity_poly.pdbx_seq_one_letter_code
_entity_poly.pdbx_strand_id
1 'polypeptide(L)' 'MKRLWVILFLLMGCQSKTSIITSGVSWELAQNRKAAISDVHYQLNFDIPKDKIDPITVEEFIHF' A
#
# COMPACT_ATOMS: atom_id res chain seq x y z
N MET A 1 -25.98 -20.27 32.00
CA MET A 1 -24.83 -20.92 31.35
C MET A 1 -24.48 -20.29 29.98
N LYS A 2 -25.35 -20.34 28.96
CA LYS A 2 -25.03 -19.83 27.61
C LYS A 2 -24.69 -18.32 27.51
N ARG A 3 -25.35 -17.44 28.28
CA ARG A 3 -25.05 -15.99 28.27
C ARG A 3 -23.66 -15.66 28.83
N LEU A 4 -23.15 -16.47 29.75
CA LEU A 4 -21.82 -16.26 30.35
C LEU A 4 -20.70 -16.48 29.34
N TRP A 5 -20.90 -17.43 28.43
CA TRP A 5 -19.95 -17.72 27.34
C TRP A 5 -19.82 -16.57 26.35
N VAL A 6 -20.91 -15.87 26.04
CA VAL A 6 -20.89 -14.71 25.15
C VAL A 6 -20.06 -13.57 25.74
N ILE A 7 -20.17 -13.34 27.05
CA ILE A 7 -19.40 -12.32 27.77
C ILE A 7 -17.90 -12.67 27.78
N LEU A 8 -17.57 -13.95 27.94
CA LEU A 8 -16.19 -14.43 27.90
C LEU A 8 -15.53 -14.21 26.52
N PHE A 9 -16.27 -14.45 25.43
CA PHE A 9 -15.78 -14.20 24.07
C PHE A 9 -15.56 -12.71 23.76
N LEU A 10 -16.41 -11.83 24.31
CA LEU A 10 -16.27 -10.39 24.11
C LEU A 10 -15.00 -9.81 24.77
N LEU A 11 -14.52 -10.43 25.85
CA LEU A 11 -13.32 -9.98 26.56
C LEU A 11 -12.01 -10.37 25.85
N MET A 12 -12.01 -11.40 24.99
CA MET A 12 -10.80 -11.81 24.26
C MET A 12 -10.52 -10.97 22.99
N GLY A 13 -11.45 -10.10 22.57
CA GLY A 13 -11.31 -9.29 21.35
C GLY A 13 -10.54 -7.98 21.52
N CYS A 14 -10.30 -7.52 22.75
CA CYS A 14 -9.66 -6.23 23.00
C CYS A 14 -8.13 -6.39 23.13
N GLN A 15 -7.45 -6.49 21.98
CA GLN A 15 -5.99 -6.38 21.94
C GLN A 15 -5.63 -4.92 21.70
N SER A 16 -5.48 -4.14 22.78
CA SER A 16 -4.89 -2.80 22.74
C SER A 16 -3.41 -2.92 22.37
N LYS A 17 -3.12 -2.98 21.07
CA LYS A 17 -1.77 -2.79 20.56
C LYS A 17 -1.51 -1.30 20.60
N THR A 18 -0.85 -0.82 21.64
CA THR A 18 -0.16 0.47 21.59
C THR A 18 0.87 0.36 20.48
N SER A 19 0.51 0.83 19.28
CA SER A 19 1.44 0.88 18.16
C SER A 19 2.52 1.91 18.53
N ILE A 20 3.62 1.43 19.09
CA ILE A 20 4.86 2.21 19.15
C ILE A 20 5.23 2.41 17.68
N ILE A 21 4.97 3.60 17.16
CA ILE A 21 5.41 3.98 15.82
C ILE A 21 6.93 4.15 15.93
N THR A 22 7.66 3.06 15.78
CA THR A 22 9.11 3.07 15.59
C THR A 22 9.40 3.71 14.24
N SER A 23 10.36 4.62 14.16
CA SER A 23 10.72 5.22 12.87
C SER A 23 11.21 4.13 11.90
N GLY A 24 10.56 4.02 10.74
CA GLY A 24 10.86 3.01 9.73
C GLY A 24 9.78 1.94 9.61
N VAL A 25 9.86 1.13 8.56
CA VAL A 25 8.99 -0.05 8.38
C VAL A 25 9.61 -1.26 9.09
N SER A 26 8.79 -2.17 9.61
CA SER A 26 9.32 -3.43 10.15
C SER A 26 10.05 -4.21 9.04
N TRP A 27 11.04 -5.01 9.42
CA TRP A 27 11.77 -5.86 8.47
C TRP A 27 10.82 -6.80 7.72
N GLU A 28 9.83 -7.37 8.42
CA GLU A 28 8.76 -8.18 7.82
C GLU A 28 7.95 -7.39 6.78
N LEU A 29 7.53 -6.16 7.10
CA LEU A 29 6.78 -5.31 6.16
C LEU A 29 7.64 -4.92 4.95
N ALA A 30 8.93 -4.67 5.14
CA ALA A 30 9.86 -4.40 4.06
C ALA A 30 10.03 -5.62 3.14
N GLN A 31 10.17 -6.81 3.70
CA GLN A 31 10.30 -8.06 2.94
C GLN A 31 9.00 -8.39 2.18
N ASN A 32 7.84 -8.20 2.80
CA ASN A 32 6.53 -8.39 2.17
C ASN A 32 6.30 -7.37 1.03
N ARG A 33 6.63 -6.09 1.24
CA ARG A 33 6.51 -5.06 0.17
C ARG A 33 7.50 -5.29 -0.97
N LYS A 34 8.71 -5.76 -0.68
CA LYS A 34 9.66 -6.17 -1.72
C LYS A 34 9.12 -7.35 -2.54
N ALA A 35 8.41 -8.30 -1.93
CA ALA A 35 7.78 -9.38 -2.67
C ALA A 35 6.55 -8.94 -3.50
N ALA A 36 5.84 -7.89 -3.05
CA ALA A 36 4.58 -7.46 -3.66
C ALA A 36 4.68 -6.27 -4.64
N ILE A 37 5.68 -5.38 -4.50
CA ILE A 37 5.83 -4.13 -5.28
C ILE A 37 7.31 -3.93 -5.63
N SER A 38 7.98 -4.94 -6.18
CA SER A 38 9.37 -4.77 -6.64
C SER A 38 9.55 -4.61 -8.14
N ASP A 39 8.52 -4.90 -8.94
CA ASP A 39 8.64 -4.94 -10.40
C ASP A 39 7.56 -4.07 -11.08
N VAL A 40 7.44 -2.82 -10.64
CA VAL A 40 6.53 -1.86 -11.28
C VAL A 40 7.22 -1.28 -12.51
N HIS A 41 6.74 -1.65 -13.69
CA HIS A 41 7.22 -1.09 -14.96
C HIS A 41 6.30 0.04 -15.38
N TYR A 42 6.87 1.24 -15.51
CA TYR A 42 6.19 2.39 -16.07
C TYR A 42 6.50 2.48 -17.56
N GLN A 43 5.46 2.57 -18.38
CA GLN A 43 5.60 2.96 -19.77
C GLN A 43 5.00 4.37 -19.94
N LEU A 44 5.84 5.31 -20.38
CA LEU A 44 5.46 6.68 -20.65
C LEU A 44 5.60 6.94 -22.14
N ASN A 45 4.50 7.34 -22.77
CA ASN A 45 4.49 7.76 -24.17
C ASN A 45 4.33 9.28 -24.21
N PHE A 46 5.26 9.95 -24.89
CA PHE A 46 5.25 11.41 -25.06
C PHE A 46 5.07 11.75 -26.52
N ASP A 47 4.03 12.51 -26.84
CA ASP A 47 3.89 13.14 -28.14
C ASP A 47 4.62 14.48 -28.09
N ILE A 48 5.81 14.52 -28.69
CA ILE A 48 6.63 15.73 -28.74
C ILE A 48 6.13 16.62 -29.88
N PRO A 49 5.55 17.80 -29.58
CA PRO A 49 5.02 18.69 -30.61
C PRO A 49 6.15 19.33 -31.42
N LYS A 50 5.85 19.69 -32.67
CA LYS A 50 6.79 20.39 -33.55
C LYS A 50 6.99 21.84 -33.14
N ASP A 51 5.94 22.47 -32.60
CA ASP A 51 5.99 23.83 -32.09
C ASP A 51 6.16 23.83 -30.56
N LYS A 52 6.96 24.77 -30.06
CA LYS A 52 7.28 24.90 -28.62
C LYS A 52 6.15 25.52 -27.80
N ILE A 53 5.18 26.14 -28.47
CA ILE A 53 3.97 26.69 -27.81
C ILE A 53 2.91 25.64 -27.55
N ASP A 54 2.98 24.49 -28.25
CA ASP A 54 2.03 23.40 -28.05
C ASP A 54 2.39 22.56 -26.82
N PRO A 55 1.39 22.09 -26.05
CA PRO A 55 1.63 21.28 -24.86
C PRO A 55 2.11 19.87 -25.23
N ILE A 56 2.98 19.30 -24.38
CA ILE A 56 3.36 17.89 -24.47
C ILE A 56 2.23 17.06 -23.86
N THR A 57 1.61 16.22 -24.67
CA THR A 57 0.57 15.29 -24.22
C THR A 57 1.22 13.98 -23.76
N VAL A 58 0.72 13.41 -22.67
CA VAL A 58 1.30 12.21 -22.03
C VAL A 58 0.22 11.17 -21.81
N GLU A 59 0.54 9.93 -22.16
CA GLU A 59 -0.22 8.74 -21.78
C GLU A 59 0.64 7.89 -20.84
N GLU A 60 0.06 7.50 -19.70
CA GLU A 60 0.73 6.68 -18.68
C GLU A 60 0.10 5.29 -18.56
N PHE A 61 0.95 4.26 -18.54
CA PHE A 61 0.54 2.88 -18.30
C PHE A 61 1.38 2.29 -17.17
N ILE A 62 0.69 1.65 -16.22
CA ILE A 62 1.32 0.90 -15.12
C ILE A 62 1.09 -0.59 -15.37
N HIS A 63 2.18 -1.34 -15.45
CA HIS A 63 2.16 -2.79 -15.56
C HIS A 63 2.65 -3.43 -14.24
N PHE A 64 1.99 -4.52 -13.82
CA PHE A 64 2.27 -5.29 -12.61
C PHE A 64 2.65 -6.73 -12.96
#